data_AF-A0A2N6BV04-F1
#
_entry.id   AF-A0A2N6BV04-F1
#
_cell.length_a   1.000
_cell.length_b   1.000
_cell.length_c   1.000
_cell.angle_alpha   90.00
_cell.angle_beta   90.00
_cell.angle_gamma   90.00
#
_symmetry.space_group_name_H-M   'P 1'
#
loop_
_entity.id
_entity.type
_entity.pdbx_description
1 polymer ?
#
loop_
_entity_poly.entity_id
_entity_poly.type
_entity_poly.pdbx_seq_one_letter_code
_entity_poly.pdbx_strand_id
1 'polypeptide(L)'
;MLDKFFNPKKERSKVIDTGDTAFILAAAIVLRPRKGYGKESFMPHNLPMTLIGTGLLLFGWFGFNGGSALAANGIAATAFVSTHLGGMAGMAMWTLVEWLHRGKPTTLGAASGAIAGLA
;
A
#
# COMPACT_ATOMS: atom_id res chain seq x y z
N MET A 1 -27.98 21.33 13.35
CA MET A 1 -26.54 21.71 13.44
C MET A 1 -25.63 20.50 13.61
N LEU A 2 -26.14 19.34 14.06
CA LEU A 2 -25.36 18.10 14.24
C LEU A 2 -25.21 17.26 12.96
N ASP A 3 -26.13 17.38 12.00
CA ASP A 3 -26.11 16.58 10.75
C ASP A 3 -25.03 17.00 9.75
N LYS A 4 -24.37 18.14 9.97
CA LYS A 4 -23.22 18.57 9.15
C LYS A 4 -21.91 17.88 9.54
N PHE A 5 -21.84 17.27 10.71
CA PHE A 5 -20.65 16.55 11.20
C PHE A 5 -20.75 15.03 10.97
N PHE A 6 -21.96 14.48 10.99
CA PHE A 6 -22.23 13.05 10.81
C PHE A 6 -22.55 12.75 9.34
N ASN A 7 -21.52 12.52 8.52
CA ASN A 7 -21.71 12.07 7.14
C ASN A 7 -21.57 10.53 7.06
N PRO A 8 -22.69 9.77 7.01
CA PRO A 8 -22.66 8.32 7.08
C PRO A 8 -21.93 7.68 5.88
N LYS A 9 -21.81 8.37 4.74
CA LYS A 9 -21.02 7.86 3.61
C LYS A 9 -19.51 7.94 3.87
N LYS A 10 -19.05 8.99 4.57
CA LYS A 10 -17.64 9.19 4.93
C LYS A 10 -17.22 8.27 6.09
N GLU A 11 -18.14 7.97 7.00
CA GLU A 11 -17.91 7.01 8.07
C GLU A 11 -17.88 5.56 7.57
N ARG A 12 -18.77 5.16 6.65
CA ARG A 12 -18.73 3.79 6.11
C ARG A 12 -17.46 3.46 5.35
N SER A 13 -16.93 4.38 4.53
CA SER A 13 -15.64 4.18 3.86
C SER A 13 -14.48 4.06 4.87
N LYS A 14 -14.44 4.93 5.90
CA LYS A 14 -13.44 4.83 6.97
C LYS A 14 -13.52 3.50 7.73
N VAL A 15 -14.71 2.99 7.99
CA VAL A 15 -14.91 1.72 8.71
C VAL A 15 -14.44 0.52 7.91
N ILE A 16 -14.55 0.56 6.58
CA ILE A 16 -14.08 -0.53 5.71
C ILE A 16 -12.55 -0.59 5.70
N ASP A 17 -11.86 0.52 5.40
CA ASP A 17 -10.39 0.53 5.32
C ASP A 17 -9.71 0.36 6.70
N THR A 18 -10.31 0.93 7.75
CA THR A 18 -9.84 0.75 9.13
C THR A 18 -10.19 -0.64 9.67
N GLY A 19 -11.23 -1.28 9.13
CA GLY A 19 -11.69 -2.61 9.54
C GLY A 19 -10.66 -3.69 9.25
N ASP A 20 -10.11 -3.69 8.02
CA ASP A 20 -9.11 -4.69 7.61
C ASP A 20 -7.81 -4.55 8.40
N THR A 21 -7.33 -3.31 8.61
CA THR A 21 -6.14 -3.05 9.43
C THR A 21 -6.33 -3.40 10.90
N ALA A 22 -7.51 -3.10 11.47
CA ALA A 22 -7.85 -3.49 12.84
C ALA A 22 -7.93 -5.01 13.00
N PHE A 23 -8.51 -5.72 12.02
CA PHE A 23 -8.58 -7.18 12.02
C PHE A 23 -7.18 -7.82 11.93
N ILE A 24 -6.34 -7.36 11.02
CA ILE A 24 -4.95 -7.85 10.88
C ILE A 24 -4.18 -7.63 12.18
N LEU A 25 -4.34 -6.46 12.81
CA LEU A 25 -3.70 -6.16 14.09
C LEU A 25 -4.22 -7.08 15.22
N ALA A 26 -5.53 -7.25 15.33
CA ALA A 26 -6.12 -8.15 16.32
C ALA A 26 -5.65 -9.60 16.14
N ALA A 27 -5.63 -10.09 14.90
CA ALA A 27 -5.12 -11.41 14.56
C ALA A 27 -3.63 -11.55 14.91
N ALA A 28 -2.81 -10.52 14.65
CA ALA A 28 -1.39 -10.53 14.98
C ALA A 28 -1.14 -10.60 16.50
N ILE A 29 -1.96 -9.92 17.32
CA ILE A 29 -1.89 -9.97 18.78
C ILE A 29 -2.27 -11.37 19.29
N VAL A 30 -3.33 -11.97 18.74
CA VAL A 30 -3.80 -13.31 19.13
C VAL A 30 -2.79 -14.40 18.75
N LEU A 31 -2.19 -14.33 17.55
CA LEU A 31 -1.22 -15.31 17.07
C LEU A 31 0.15 -15.21 17.76
N ARG A 32 0.44 -14.08 18.42
CA ARG A 32 1.69 -13.76 19.14
C ARG A 32 2.93 -13.73 18.21
N PRO A 33 4.01 -13.02 18.59
CA PRO A 33 5.18 -12.86 17.72
C PRO A 33 5.94 -14.18 17.51
N ARG A 34 6.52 -14.37 16.32
CA ARG A 34 7.35 -15.55 16.02
C ARG A 34 8.62 -15.61 16.87
N LYS A 35 9.14 -16.82 17.09
CA LYS A 35 10.42 -17.02 17.78
C LYS A 35 11.54 -16.24 17.07
N GLY A 36 12.29 -15.44 17.82
CA GLY A 36 13.36 -14.57 17.29
C GLY A 36 12.93 -13.14 16.91
N TYR A 37 11.63 -12.79 17.03
CA TYR A 37 11.16 -11.43 16.78
C TYR A 37 11.85 -10.39 17.69
N GLY A 38 12.44 -9.36 17.09
CA GLY A 38 13.20 -8.30 17.77
C GLY A 38 14.65 -8.67 18.16
N LYS A 39 15.08 -9.92 17.93
CA LYS A 39 16.46 -10.38 18.22
C LYS A 39 17.26 -10.71 16.97
N GLU A 40 16.61 -11.15 15.91
CA GLU A 40 17.26 -11.51 14.63
C GLU A 40 16.71 -10.70 13.46
N SER A 41 17.60 -10.32 12.53
CA SER A 41 17.20 -9.65 11.30
C SER A 41 16.58 -10.65 10.34
N PHE A 42 15.29 -10.48 10.05
CA PHE A 42 14.58 -11.32 9.10
C PHE A 42 14.77 -10.79 7.69
N MET A 43 15.96 -11.00 7.15
CA MET A 43 16.26 -10.64 5.78
C MET A 43 15.53 -11.61 4.82
N PRO A 44 14.87 -11.12 3.76
CA PRO A 44 14.20 -11.99 2.80
C PRO A 44 15.22 -12.90 2.11
N HIS A 45 14.88 -14.18 2.00
CA HIS A 45 15.71 -15.16 1.32
C HIS A 45 15.82 -14.89 -0.20
N ASN A 46 14.84 -14.20 -0.80
CA ASN A 46 14.81 -13.89 -2.22
C ASN A 46 14.17 -12.52 -2.49
N LEU A 47 15.02 -11.50 -2.65
CA LEU A 47 14.63 -10.13 -3.01
C LEU A 47 14.02 -10.04 -4.42
N PRO A 48 14.58 -10.68 -5.47
CA PRO A 48 13.96 -10.71 -6.80
C PRO A 48 12.50 -11.18 -6.82
N MET A 49 12.14 -12.21 -6.05
CA MET A 49 10.76 -12.71 -5.99
C MET A 49 9.79 -11.65 -5.45
N THR A 50 10.23 -10.86 -4.47
CA THR A 50 9.44 -9.77 -3.90
C THR A 50 9.19 -8.65 -4.92
N LEU A 51 10.19 -8.35 -5.76
CA LEU A 51 10.06 -7.38 -6.84
C LEU A 51 9.13 -7.85 -7.95
N ILE A 52 9.20 -9.13 -8.33
CA ILE A 52 8.27 -9.72 -9.29
C ILE A 52 6.84 -9.61 -8.75
N GLY A 53 6.62 -9.96 -7.48
CA GLY A 53 5.31 -9.79 -6.83
C GLY A 53 4.83 -8.34 -6.82
N THR A 54 5.73 -7.39 -6.53
CA THR A 54 5.42 -5.94 -6.57
C THR A 54 5.04 -5.48 -7.97
N GLY A 55 5.74 -5.95 -9.00
CA GLY A 55 5.40 -5.66 -10.40
C GLY A 55 4.06 -6.22 -10.83
N LEU A 56 3.73 -7.45 -10.41
CA LEU A 56 2.43 -8.07 -10.66
C LEU A 56 1.29 -7.34 -9.94
N LEU A 57 1.52 -6.89 -8.70
CA LEU A 57 0.55 -6.08 -7.95
C LEU A 57 0.27 -4.76 -8.67
N LEU A 58 1.32 -4.04 -9.09
CA LEU A 58 1.18 -2.78 -9.81
C LEU A 58 0.44 -2.98 -11.15
N PHE A 59 0.75 -4.05 -11.88
CA PHE A 59 0.03 -4.43 -13.09
C PHE A 59 -1.46 -4.71 -12.81
N GLY A 60 -1.76 -5.51 -11.79
CA GLY A 60 -3.14 -5.80 -11.37
C GLY A 60 -3.90 -4.54 -10.93
N TRP A 61 -3.20 -3.61 -10.27
CA TRP A 61 -3.78 -2.37 -9.77
C TRP A 61 -4.27 -1.43 -10.88
N PHE A 62 -3.61 -1.42 -12.04
CA PHE A 62 -4.11 -0.69 -13.22
C PHE A 62 -5.47 -1.22 -13.68
N GLY A 63 -5.65 -2.53 -13.69
CA GLY A 63 -6.92 -3.17 -14.03
C GLY A 63 -8.01 -2.88 -13.00
N PHE A 64 -7.66 -2.86 -11.71
CA PHE A 64 -8.60 -2.55 -10.63
C PHE A 64 -9.07 -1.08 -10.66
N ASN A 65 -8.13 -0.12 -10.73
CA ASN A 65 -8.46 1.31 -10.72
C ASN A 65 -9.04 1.80 -12.07
N GLY A 66 -8.43 1.40 -13.19
CA GLY A 66 -8.91 1.78 -14.52
C GLY A 66 -10.16 1.03 -14.94
N GLY A 67 -10.27 -0.27 -14.60
CA GLY A 67 -11.43 -1.11 -14.92
C GLY A 67 -12.68 -0.77 -14.13
N SER A 68 -12.55 -0.12 -12.96
CA SER A 68 -13.68 0.40 -12.19
C SER A 68 -14.50 1.45 -12.95
N ALA A 69 -13.96 2.04 -14.02
CA ALA A 69 -14.69 2.94 -14.90
C ALA A 69 -15.69 2.23 -15.84
N LEU A 70 -15.64 0.88 -15.94
CA LEU A 70 -16.50 0.02 -16.78
C LEU A 70 -16.51 0.36 -18.29
N ALA A 71 -15.70 1.32 -18.72
CA ALA A 71 -15.56 1.79 -20.09
C ALA A 71 -14.18 2.41 -20.30
N ALA A 72 -13.65 2.30 -21.52
CA ALA A 72 -12.40 2.96 -21.92
C ALA A 72 -12.65 4.45 -22.25
N ASN A 73 -12.85 5.25 -21.21
CA ASN A 73 -13.18 6.67 -21.30
C ASN A 73 -12.11 7.54 -20.60
N GLY A 74 -12.32 8.87 -20.60
CA GLY A 74 -11.41 9.80 -19.93
C GLY A 74 -11.21 9.52 -18.43
N ILE A 75 -12.21 8.93 -17.76
CA ILE A 75 -12.12 8.56 -16.34
C ILE A 75 -11.13 7.40 -16.16
N ALA A 76 -11.22 6.36 -16.99
CA ALA A 76 -10.26 5.26 -17.01
C ALA A 76 -8.82 5.75 -17.28
N ALA A 77 -8.66 6.69 -18.22
CA ALA A 77 -7.36 7.29 -18.51
C ALA A 77 -6.80 8.07 -17.32
N THR A 78 -7.62 8.90 -16.66
CA THR A 78 -7.19 9.63 -15.45
C THR A 78 -6.84 8.70 -14.29
N ALA A 79 -7.61 7.62 -14.09
CA ALA A 79 -7.35 6.63 -13.05
C ALA A 79 -6.04 5.85 -13.31
N PHE A 80 -5.73 5.57 -14.57
CA PHE A 80 -4.46 4.94 -14.95
C PHE A 80 -3.26 5.85 -14.63
N VAL A 81 -3.35 7.12 -15.03
CA VAL A 81 -2.29 8.12 -14.79
C VAL A 81 -2.11 8.37 -13.29
N SER A 82 -3.19 8.52 -12.53
CA SER A 82 -3.11 8.72 -11.08
C SER A 82 -2.49 7.52 -10.37
N THR A 83 -2.79 6.29 -10.82
CA THR A 83 -2.20 5.07 -10.27
C THR A 83 -0.69 5.01 -10.52
N HIS A 84 -0.26 5.36 -11.73
CA HIS A 84 1.17 5.36 -12.07
C HIS A 84 1.94 6.41 -11.27
N LEU A 85 1.41 7.64 -11.20
CA LEU A 85 2.03 8.73 -10.46
C LEU A 85 2.01 8.50 -8.95
N GLY A 86 0.94 7.94 -8.40
CA GLY A 86 0.83 7.57 -6.98
C GLY A 86 1.87 6.53 -6.57
N GLY A 87 2.00 5.44 -7.34
CA GLY A 87 3.01 4.41 -7.10
C GLY A 87 4.45 4.95 -7.19
N MET A 88 4.75 5.78 -8.20
CA MET A 88 6.07 6.41 -8.32
C MET A 88 6.36 7.39 -7.17
N ALA A 89 5.39 8.20 -6.78
CA ALA A 89 5.54 9.15 -5.68
C ALA A 89 5.74 8.43 -4.33
N GLY A 90 4.97 7.38 -4.06
CA GLY A 90 5.14 6.55 -2.85
C GLY A 90 6.51 5.88 -2.79
N MET A 91 6.96 5.30 -3.92
CA MET A 91 8.30 4.72 -4.03
C MET A 91 9.40 5.76 -3.77
N ALA A 92 9.32 6.92 -4.44
CA ALA A 92 10.31 7.98 -4.30
C ALA A 92 10.35 8.53 -2.87
N MET A 93 9.17 8.77 -2.27
CA MET A 93 9.06 9.28 -0.92
C MET A 93 9.66 8.30 0.10
N TRP A 94 9.31 7.01 0.01
CA TRP A 94 9.83 6.02 0.96
C TRP A 94 11.32 5.78 0.78
N THR A 95 11.82 5.75 -0.46
CA THR A 95 13.25 5.64 -0.74
C THR A 95 14.02 6.83 -0.17
N LEU A 96 13.46 8.04 -0.27
CA LEU A 96 14.04 9.26 0.29
C LEU A 96 14.01 9.24 1.82
N VAL A 97 12.88 8.86 2.43
CA VAL A 97 12.75 8.71 3.89
C VAL A 97 13.72 7.66 4.44
N GLU A 98 13.84 6.51 3.76
CA GLU A 98 14.78 5.46 4.11
C GLU A 98 16.23 5.94 4.00
N TRP A 99 16.54 6.70 2.95
CA TRP A 99 17.87 7.28 2.79
C TRP A 99 18.20 8.26 3.92
N LEU A 100 17.25 9.11 4.32
CA LEU A 100 17.43 10.05 5.44
C LEU A 100 17.59 9.35 6.80
N HIS A 101 16.88 8.26 7.05
CA HIS A 101 16.91 7.58 8.36
C HIS A 101 17.98 6.50 8.48
N ARG A 102 18.24 5.76 7.39
CA ARG A 102 19.11 4.57 7.39
C ARG A 102 20.38 4.74 6.56
N GLY A 103 20.50 5.84 5.81
CA GLY A 103 21.70 6.19 5.03
C GLY A 103 21.92 5.36 3.77
N LYS A 104 21.15 4.27 3.56
CA LYS A 104 21.25 3.39 2.39
C LYS A 104 19.85 3.05 1.88
N PRO A 105 19.50 3.37 0.63
CA PRO A 105 18.23 2.96 0.04
C PRO A 105 18.22 1.44 -0.16
N THR A 106 17.09 0.80 0.14
CA THR A 106 16.91 -0.65 -0.07
C THR A 106 15.84 -0.92 -1.11
N THR A 107 16.02 -2.02 -1.84
CA THR A 107 15.07 -2.48 -2.86
C THR A 107 13.73 -2.89 -2.24
N LEU A 108 13.73 -3.34 -0.97
CA LEU A 108 12.50 -3.61 -0.21
C LEU A 108 11.79 -2.32 0.17
N GLY A 109 12.51 -1.30 0.62
CA GLY A 109 11.93 0.01 0.93
C GLY A 109 11.26 0.63 -0.30
N ALA A 110 11.93 0.58 -1.45
CA ALA A 110 11.34 1.05 -2.70
C ALA A 110 10.05 0.28 -3.06
N ALA A 111 10.05 -1.05 -2.95
CA ALA A 111 8.88 -1.87 -3.21
C ALA A 111 7.72 -1.59 -2.23
N SER A 112 8.00 -1.47 -0.94
CA SER A 112 7.00 -1.12 0.08
C SER A 112 6.42 0.28 -0.13
N GLY A 113 7.26 1.26 -0.48
CA GLY A 113 6.82 2.61 -0.82
C GLY A 113 5.95 2.65 -2.08
N ALA A 114 6.31 1.87 -3.10
CA ALA A 114 5.51 1.76 -4.32
C ALA A 114 4.10 1.24 -4.03
N ILE A 115 3.99 0.17 -3.22
CA ILE A 115 2.69 -0.40 -2.83
C ILE A 115 1.92 0.57 -1.92
N ALA A 116 2.58 1.23 -0.98
CA ALA A 116 1.95 2.22 -0.11
C ALA A 116 1.41 3.43 -0.88
N GLY A 117 2.01 3.81 -2.01
CA GLY A 117 1.50 4.88 -2.89
C GLY A 117 0.37 4.44 -3.82
N LEU A 118 0.10 3.13 -3.93
CA LEU A 118 -1.02 2.58 -4.71
C LEU A 118 -2.31 2.47 -3.88
N ALA A 119 -2.18 2.30 -2.55
CA ALA A 119 -3.27 2.21 -1.58
C ALA A 119 -3.82 3.60 -1.23
#